data_AF-A0A7Y3NAP2-F1
#
_entry.id   AF-A0A7Y3NAP2-F1
#
_cell.length_a   1.000
_cell.length_b   1.000
_cell.length_c   1.000
_cell.angle_alpha   90.00
_cell.angle_beta   90.00
_cell.angle_gamma   90.00
#
_symmetry.space_group_name_H-M   'P 1'
#
loop_
_entity.id
_entity.type
_entity.pdbx_description
1 polymer ?
#
loop_
_entity_poly.entity_id
_entity_poly.type
_entity_poly.pdbx_seq_one_letter_code
_entity_poly.pdbx_strand_id
1 'polypeptide(L)' 'MRIVTLNANGIRSAANKGLFDWLEVLKADVVCLQETRAQVAQLTDPIFRPR' A
#
# COMPACT_ATOMS: atom_id res chain seq x y z
N MET A 1 8.93 17.72 0.47
CA MET A 1 7.56 17.18 0.38
C MET A 1 7.39 16.42 -0.92
N ARG A 2 7.18 15.11 -0.85
CA ARG A 2 7.05 14.15 -1.95
C ARG A 2 5.74 13.39 -1.79
N ILE A 3 4.86 13.52 -2.78
CA ILE A 3 3.57 12.82 -2.84
C ILE A 3 3.65 11.79 -3.97
N VAL A 4 3.23 10.57 -3.69
CA VAL A 4 3.22 9.48 -4.66
C VAL A 4 1.80 8.95 -4.80
N THR A 5 1.38 8.74 -6.03
CA THR A 5 0.09 8.11 -6.35
C THR A 5 0.34 6.80 -7.06
N LEU A 6 -0.32 5.73 -6.62
CA LEU A 6 -0.17 4.40 -7.18
C LEU A 6 -1.53 3.70 -7.26
N ASN A 7 -1.88 3.28 -8.47
CA ASN A 7 -2.95 2.31 -8.65
C ASN A 7 -2.40 0.91 -8.29
N ALA A 8 -2.98 0.29 -7.27
CA ALA A 8 -2.50 -0.98 -6.72
C ALA A 8 -3.03 -2.21 -7.48
N ASN A 9 -4.10 -2.05 -8.28
CA ASN A 9 -4.81 -3.16 -8.95
C ASN A 9 -5.05 -4.36 -8.00
N GLY A 10 -5.45 -4.07 -6.76
CA GLY A 10 -5.57 -5.02 -5.66
C GLY A 10 -4.42 -4.93 -4.64
N ILE A 11 -4.70 -4.29 -3.49
CA ILE A 11 -3.68 -4.02 -2.44
C ILE A 11 -3.08 -5.30 -1.83
N ARG A 12 -3.86 -6.39 -1.73
CA ARG A 12 -3.37 -7.68 -1.23
C ARG A 12 -2.38 -8.34 -2.19
N SER A 13 -2.67 -8.29 -3.49
CA SER A 13 -1.75 -8.79 -4.53
C SER A 13 -0.48 -7.95 -4.59
N ALA A 14 -0.62 -6.63 -4.49
CA ALA A 14 0.52 -5.71 -4.42
C ALA A 14 1.39 -5.95 -3.17
N ALA A 15 0.78 -6.16 -1.99
CA ALA A 15 1.48 -6.51 -0.76
C ALA A 15 2.32 -7.79 -0.92
N ASN A 16 1.75 -8.85 -1.49
CA ASN A 16 2.47 -10.09 -1.79
C ASN A 16 3.63 -9.92 -2.79
N LYS A 17 3.64 -8.82 -3.55
CA LYS A 17 4.71 -8.47 -4.51
C LYS A 17 5.73 -7.49 -3.93
N GLY A 18 5.70 -7.23 -2.62
CA GLY A 18 6.66 -6.34 -1.95
C GLY A 18 6.31 -4.86 -2.04
N LEU A 19 5.02 -4.50 -2.15
CA LEU A 19 4.60 -3.09 -2.18
C LEU A 19 5.15 -2.30 -0.99
N PHE A 20 5.03 -2.83 0.23
CA PHE A 20 5.39 -2.08 1.44
C PHE A 20 6.91 -1.90 1.57
N ASP A 21 7.70 -2.92 1.25
CA ASP A 21 9.17 -2.81 1.18
C ASP A 21 9.60 -1.76 0.15
N TRP A 22 8.91 -1.71 -1.00
CA TRP A 22 9.16 -0.70 -2.02
C TRP A 22 8.77 0.71 -1.58
N LEU A 23 7.70 0.85 -0.79
CA LEU A 23 7.29 2.15 -0.26
C LEU A 23 8.31 2.71 0.76
N GLU A 24 8.93 1.86 1.57
CA GLU A 24 9.96 2.28 2.54
C GLU A 24 11.17 2.95 1.86
N VAL A 25 11.65 2.40 0.75
CA VAL A 25 12.78 2.98 0.01
C VAL A 25 12.42 4.25 -0.75
N LEU A 26 11.14 4.48 -1.02
CA LEU A 26 10.65 5.61 -1.80
C LEU A 26 10.75 6.95 -1.06
N LYS A 27 10.79 6.93 0.27
CA LYS A 27 10.83 8.13 1.14
C LYS A 27 9.75 9.16 0.75
N ALA A 28 8.53 8.70 0.52
CA ALA A 28 7.38 9.57 0.26
C ALA A 28 6.84 10.12 1.58
N ASP A 29 6.43 11.38 1.58
CA ASP A 29 5.72 11.98 2.72
C ASP A 29 4.25 11.55 2.74
N VAL A 30 3.65 11.39 1.55
CA VAL A 30 2.26 10.91 1.39
C VAL A 30 2.18 9.92 0.23
N VAL A 31 1.46 8.81 0.45
CA VAL A 31 1.17 7.80 -0.57
C VAL A 31 -0.35 7.67 -0.74
N CYS A 32 -0.84 7.90 -1.94
CA CYS A 32 -2.24 7.73 -2.31
C CYS A 32 -2.40 6.43 -3.12
N LEU A 33 -3.28 5.53 -2.66
CA LEU A 33 -3.56 4.26 -3.33
C LEU A 33 -4.93 4.26 -4.00
N GLN A 34 -5.01 3.75 -5.23
CA GLN A 34 -6.26 3.50 -5.95
C GLN A 34 -6.44 2.01 -6.28
N GLU A 35 -7.68 1.62 -6.61
CA GLU A 35 -8.05 0.23 -6.89
C GLU A 35 -7.51 -0.76 -5.85
N THR A 36 -7.74 -0.48 -4.57
CA THR A 36 -7.32 -1.40 -3.50
C THR A 36 -8.04 -2.75 -3.59
N ARG A 37 -9.25 -2.78 -4.18
CA ARG A 37 -10.11 -3.97 -4.35
C ARG A 37 -10.25 -4.77 -3.05
N ALA A 38 -10.34 -4.04 -1.93
CA ALA A 38 -10.45 -4.60 -0.60
C ALA A 38 -11.33 -3.69 0.27
N GLN A 39 -12.25 -4.31 1.00
CA GLN A 39 -12.94 -3.66 2.11
C GLN A 39 -12.08 -3.71 3.38
N VAL A 40 -12.33 -2.82 4.33
CA VAL A 40 -11.58 -2.74 5.60
C VAL A 40 -11.57 -4.07 6.35
N ALA A 41 -12.70 -4.79 6.38
CA ALA A 41 -12.81 -6.10 7.03
C ALA A 41 -11.90 -7.18 6.40
N GLN A 42 -11.43 -6.97 5.17
CA GLN A 42 -10.51 -7.89 4.47
C GLN A 42 -9.03 -7.56 4.72
N LEU A 43 -8.73 -6.43 5.37
CA LEU A 43 -7.38 -5.99 5.72
C LEU A 43 -7.05 -6.45 7.15
N THR A 44 -7.06 -7.75 7.37
CA THR A 44 -6.82 -8.35 8.70
C THR A 44 -5.34 -8.54 9.02
N ASP A 45 -4.51 -8.66 7.98
CA ASP A 45 -3.06 -8.86 8.14
C ASP A 45 -2.38 -7.60 8.73
N PRO A 46 -1.46 -7.75 9.72
CA PRO A 46 -0.69 -6.65 10.28
C PRO A 46 0.08 -5.81 9.25
N ILE A 47 0.44 -6.37 8.09
CA ILE A 47 1.16 -5.64 7.03
C ILE A 47 0.40 -4.42 6.51
N PHE A 48 -0.93 -4.41 6.60
CA PHE A 48 -1.77 -3.26 6.23
C PHE A 48 -1.89 -2.21 7.34
N ARG A 49 -1.23 -2.42 8.48
CA ARG A 49 -1.14 -1.50 9.62
C ARG A 49 0.31 -1.38 10.11
N PRO A 50 1.24 -0.92 9.25
CA PRO A 50 2.64 -0.71 9.65
C PRO A 50 2.74 0.38 10.74
N ARG A 51 3.75 0.27 11.62
CA ARG A 51 4.00 1.21 12.72
C ARG A 51 4.94 2.33 12.31
#